data_AF-A0A1F9MGY4-F1
#
_entry.id   AF-A0A1F9MGY4-F1
#
_cell.length_a   1.000
_cell.length_b   1.000
_cell.length_c   1.000
_cell.angle_alpha   90.00
_cell.angle_beta   90.00
_cell.angle_gamma   90.00
#
_symmetry.space_group_name_H-M   'P 1'
#
loop_
_entity.id
_entity.type
_entity.pdbx_description
1 polymer ?
#
loop_
_entity_poly.entity_id
_entity_poly.type
_entity_poly.pdbx_seq_one_letter_code
_entity_poly.pdbx_strand_id
1 'polypeptide(L)'
;MILLTFLVGVVVWSVLDFFQTQKLAKILFAQQTERLGKQAQESRIRFDNFVIGYSQAAKLIVSQKSFYDYVQQQQWFSRKDQPILKYAEIPPWLPDASVLRKFVRIHYALLLDENGSVRELYNGIPISPPSSLPAGF
;
A
#
# COMPACT_ATOMS: atom_id res chain seq x y z
N MET A 1 -43.23 43.07 -32.45
CA MET A 1 -42.74 43.39 -31.09
C MET A 1 -42.35 42.13 -30.33
N ILE A 2 -43.26 41.18 -30.10
CA ILE A 2 -42.99 39.93 -29.33
C ILE A 2 -41.85 39.07 -29.92
N LEU A 3 -41.81 38.92 -31.25
CA LEU A 3 -40.79 38.14 -31.96
C LEU A 3 -39.38 38.74 -31.79
N LEU A 4 -39.29 40.07 -31.74
CA LEU A 4 -38.02 40.78 -31.60
C LEU A 4 -37.47 40.64 -30.18
N THR A 5 -38.33 40.80 -29.16
CA THR A 5 -37.93 40.59 -27.76
C THR A 5 -37.55 39.14 -27.46
N PHE A 6 -38.25 38.18 -28.06
CA PHE A 6 -37.89 36.77 -27.93
C PHE A 6 -36.50 36.49 -28.52
N LEU A 7 -36.22 37.02 -29.71
CA LEU A 7 -34.94 36.83 -30.39
C LEU A 7 -33.79 37.48 -29.60
N VAL A 8 -33.99 38.68 -29.05
CA VAL A 8 -33.02 39.34 -28.17
C VAL A 8 -32.80 38.52 -26.90
N GLY A 9 -33.86 37.96 -26.29
CA GLY A 9 -33.74 37.12 -25.10
C GLY A 9 -32.90 35.86 -25.35
N VAL A 10 -33.12 35.19 -26.48
CA VAL A 10 -32.35 33.98 -26.87
C VAL A 10 -30.89 34.31 -27.12
N VAL A 11 -30.61 35.42 -27.81
CA VAL A 11 -29.22 35.86 -28.09
C VAL A 11 -28.49 36.20 -26.79
N VAL A 12 -29.11 36.97 -25.91
CA VAL A 12 -28.50 37.33 -24.62
C VAL A 12 -28.28 36.09 -23.76
N TRP A 13 -29.24 35.16 -23.72
CA TRP A 13 -29.12 33.90 -22.97
C TRP A 13 -28.00 33.02 -23.50
N SER A 14 -27.90 32.83 -24.83
CA SER A 14 -26.82 32.04 -25.45
C SER A 14 -25.44 32.63 -25.18
N VAL A 15 -25.29 33.95 -25.27
CA VAL A 15 -24.01 34.62 -24.98
C VAL A 15 -23.65 34.44 -23.51
N LEU A 16 -24.61 34.62 -22.60
CA LEU A 16 -24.38 34.49 -21.16
C LEU A 16 -23.99 33.05 -20.78
N ASP A 17 -24.67 32.06 -21.33
CA ASP A 17 -24.42 30.64 -21.08
C ASP A 17 -23.02 30.21 -21.56
N PHE A 18 -22.60 30.70 -22.74
CA PHE A 18 -21.28 30.42 -23.28
C PHE A 18 -20.15 30.96 -22.38
N PHE A 19 -20.29 32.16 -21.83
CA PHE A 19 -19.28 32.76 -20.94
C PHE A 19 -19.31 32.19 -19.52
N GLN A 20 -20.49 31.88 -18.96
CA GLN A 20 -20.62 31.33 -17.60
C GLN A 20 -20.09 29.90 -17.53
N THR A 21 -20.43 29.05 -18.50
CA THR A 21 -20.05 27.64 -18.52
C THR A 21 -18.54 27.46 -18.54
N GLN A 22 -17.81 28.27 -19.32
CA GLN A 22 -16.34 28.19 -19.39
C GLN A 22 -15.65 28.58 -18.07
N LYS A 23 -16.17 29.59 -17.35
CA LYS A 23 -15.60 30.02 -16.07
C LYS A 23 -15.85 28.98 -14.98
N LEU A 24 -17.06 28.44 -14.92
CA LEU A 24 -17.43 27.39 -13.97
C LEU A 24 -16.60 26.12 -14.19
N ALA A 25 -16.45 25.70 -15.45
CA ALA A 25 -15.61 24.57 -15.80
C ALA A 25 -14.16 24.78 -15.32
N LYS A 26 -13.55 25.94 -15.58
CA LYS A 26 -12.18 26.23 -15.14
C LYS A 26 -11.99 26.14 -13.62
N ILE A 27 -12.94 26.67 -12.84
CA ILE A 27 -12.88 26.62 -11.37
C ILE A 27 -13.01 25.19 -10.87
N LEU A 28 -13.96 24.43 -11.41
CA LEU A 28 -14.17 23.03 -11.04
C LEU A 28 -12.97 22.16 -11.39
N PHE A 29 -12.37 22.36 -12.57
CA PHE A 29 -11.14 21.66 -12.96
C PHE A 29 -9.98 22.01 -12.04
N ALA A 30 -9.77 23.30 -11.74
CA ALA A 30 -8.70 23.72 -10.84
C ALA A 30 -8.85 23.10 -9.43
N GLN A 31 -10.07 23.10 -8.88
CA GLN A 31 -10.35 22.49 -7.59
C GLN A 31 -10.15 20.97 -7.59
N GLN A 32 -10.54 20.29 -8.67
CA GLN A 32 -10.32 18.85 -8.80
C GLN A 32 -8.83 18.52 -8.87
N THR A 33 -8.06 19.25 -9.68
CA THR A 33 -6.60 19.04 -9.78
C THR A 33 -5.90 19.31 -8.46
N GLU A 34 -6.28 20.37 -7.73
CA GLU A 34 -5.72 20.67 -6.41
C GLU A 34 -6.02 19.56 -5.39
N ARG A 35 -7.27 19.08 -5.35
CA ARG A 35 -7.68 17.97 -4.47
C ARG A 35 -6.94 16.67 -4.80
N LEU A 36 -6.83 16.33 -6.09
CA LEU A 36 -6.09 15.16 -6.52
C LEU A 36 -4.61 15.26 -6.15
N GLY A 37 -4.00 16.44 -6.32
CA GLY A 37 -2.62 16.71 -5.90
C GLY A 37 -2.42 16.52 -4.40
N LYS A 38 -3.30 17.09 -3.58
CA LYS A 38 -3.29 16.92 -2.11
C LYS A 38 -3.46 15.46 -1.72
N GLN A 39 -4.43 14.76 -2.30
CA GLN A 39 -4.69 13.36 -2.02
C GLN A 39 -3.51 12.45 -2.43
N ALA A 40 -2.86 12.73 -3.56
CA ALA A 40 -1.68 12.02 -4.01
C ALA A 40 -0.50 12.23 -3.05
N GLN A 41 -0.28 13.47 -2.61
CA GLN A 41 0.75 13.80 -1.63
C GLN A 41 0.50 13.12 -0.28
N GLU A 42 -0.72 13.19 0.25
CA GLU A 42 -1.09 12.51 1.51
C GLU A 42 -0.94 10.99 1.41
N SER A 43 -1.34 10.41 0.28
CA SER A 43 -1.21 8.97 0.05
C SER A 43 0.25 8.55 -0.04
N ARG A 44 1.10 9.36 -0.69
CA ARG A 44 2.55 9.14 -0.72
C ARG A 44 3.18 9.23 0.67
N ILE A 45 2.86 10.27 1.44
CA ILE A 45 3.37 10.42 2.81
C ILE A 45 2.98 9.21 3.68
N ARG A 46 1.72 8.76 3.59
CA ARG A 46 1.27 7.56 4.31
C ARG A 46 2.04 6.32 3.88
N PHE A 47 2.22 6.11 2.58
CA PHE A 47 2.99 4.99 2.06
C PHE A 47 4.44 5.01 2.56
N ASP A 48 5.12 6.15 2.45
CA ASP A 48 6.49 6.32 2.90
C ASP A 48 6.62 6.03 4.41
N ASN A 49 5.69 6.54 5.22
CA ASN A 49 5.62 6.25 6.65
C ASN A 49 5.43 4.76 6.94
N PHE A 50 4.58 4.06 6.16
CA PHE A 50 4.43 2.61 6.28
C PHE A 50 5.74 1.88 5.96
N VAL A 51 6.37 2.19 4.82
CA VAL A 51 7.65 1.57 4.41
C VAL A 51 8.72 1.77 5.48
N ILE A 52 8.84 2.98 6.02
CA ILE A 52 9.78 3.29 7.11
C ILE A 52 9.45 2.44 8.35
N GLY A 53 8.19 2.40 8.78
CA GLY A 53 7.76 1.63 9.95
C GLY A 53 8.05 0.13 9.83
N TYR A 54 7.72 -0.48 8.69
CA TYR A 54 8.03 -1.90 8.43
C TYR A 54 9.53 -2.16 8.35
N SER A 55 10.31 -1.26 7.74
CA SER A 55 11.77 -1.41 7.66
C SER A 55 12.45 -1.36 9.04
N GLN A 56 11.96 -0.50 9.94
CA GLN A 56 12.46 -0.41 11.31
C GLN A 56 12.08 -1.65 12.12
N ALA A 57 10.85 -2.14 11.97
CA ALA A 57 10.42 -3.38 12.60
C ALA A 57 11.27 -4.57 12.13
N ALA A 58 11.51 -4.70 10.82
CA ALA A 58 12.36 -5.76 10.28
C ALA A 58 13.78 -5.71 10.85
N LYS A 59 14.41 -4.52 10.90
CA LYS A 59 15.74 -4.35 11.51
C LYS A 59 15.77 -4.77 12.96
N LEU A 60 14.74 -4.40 13.73
CA LEU A 60 14.65 -4.76 15.13
C LEU A 60 14.47 -6.27 15.32
N ILE A 61 13.60 -6.91 14.54
CA ILE A 61 13.38 -8.36 14.57
C ILE A 61 14.70 -9.10 14.30
N VAL A 62 15.40 -8.73 13.23
CA VAL A 62 16.67 -9.38 12.83
C VAL A 62 17.79 -9.13 13.84
N SER A 63 17.75 -8.04 14.60
CA SER A 63 18.73 -7.75 15.65
C SER A 63 18.56 -8.59 16.93
N GLN A 64 17.45 -9.32 17.08
CA GLN A 64 17.21 -10.14 18.26
C GLN A 64 18.02 -11.43 18.21
N LYS A 65 18.54 -11.85 19.38
CA LYS A 65 19.28 -13.11 19.52
C LYS A 65 18.44 -14.33 19.12
N SER A 66 17.13 -14.33 19.40
CA SER A 66 16.21 -15.40 19.01
C SER A 66 16.19 -15.62 17.50
N PHE A 67 16.17 -14.54 16.71
CA PHE A 67 16.21 -14.62 15.26
C PHE A 67 17.54 -15.20 14.76
N TYR A 68 18.66 -14.71 15.31
CA TYR A 68 19.98 -15.23 14.97
C TYR A 68 20.14 -16.71 15.29
N ASP A 69 19.76 -17.11 16.50
CA ASP A 69 19.85 -18.50 16.96
C ASP A 69 18.96 -19.42 16.10
N TYR A 70 17.79 -18.94 15.68
CA TYR A 70 16.89 -19.67 14.78
C TYR A 70 17.51 -19.90 13.40
N VAL A 71 18.00 -18.84 12.75
CA VAL A 71 18.59 -18.90 11.41
C VAL A 71 19.84 -19.80 11.39
N GLN A 72 20.67 -19.75 12.43
CA GLN A 72 21.87 -20.58 12.55
C GLN A 72 21.56 -22.08 12.70
N GLN A 73 20.46 -22.42 13.36
CA GLN A 73 20.04 -23.82 13.54
C GLN A 73 19.47 -24.42 12.26
N GLN A 74 19.01 -23.58 11.34
CA GLN A 74 18.33 -24.06 10.14
C GLN A 74 19.32 -24.38 9.01
N GLN A 75 19.28 -25.63 8.54
CA GLN A 75 20.08 -26.11 7.42
C GLN A 75 19.42 -25.81 6.06
N TRP A 76 18.85 -24.61 5.87
CA TRP A 76 18.22 -24.23 4.59
C TRP A 76 19.20 -24.29 3.41
N PHE A 77 20.50 -24.19 3.69
CA PHE A 77 21.59 -24.19 2.70
C PHE A 77 21.75 -25.50 1.93
N SER A 78 21.29 -26.63 2.46
CA SER A 78 21.62 -27.94 1.88
C SER A 78 20.57 -28.50 0.92
N ARG A 79 19.40 -27.84 0.73
CA ARG A 79 18.33 -28.43 -0.10
C ARG A 79 17.50 -27.38 -0.84
N LYS A 80 17.78 -27.20 -2.14
CA LYS A 80 17.04 -26.27 -3.02
C LYS A 80 15.55 -26.62 -3.14
N ASP A 81 15.20 -27.90 -3.03
CA ASP A 81 13.85 -28.40 -3.33
C ASP A 81 12.92 -28.55 -2.10
N GLN A 82 13.24 -27.88 -0.98
CA GLN A 82 12.33 -27.90 0.17
C GLN A 82 11.10 -27.01 -0.07
N PRO A 83 9.90 -27.50 0.27
CA PRO A 83 8.67 -26.71 0.16
C PRO A 83 8.71 -25.53 1.14
N ILE A 84 8.07 -24.42 0.75
CA ILE A 84 7.92 -23.23 1.60
C ILE A 84 7.09 -23.58 2.83
N LEU A 85 7.63 -23.37 4.05
CA LEU A 85 6.86 -23.54 5.27
C LEU A 85 5.89 -22.38 5.44
N LYS A 86 4.60 -22.69 5.58
CA LYS A 86 3.53 -21.70 5.76
C LYS A 86 3.04 -21.74 7.21
N TYR A 87 3.08 -20.59 7.88
CA TYR A 87 2.64 -20.42 9.26
C TYR A 87 1.39 -19.55 9.30
N ALA A 88 0.31 -20.07 9.89
CA ALA A 88 -0.88 -19.27 10.23
C ALA A 88 -0.74 -18.57 11.60
N GLU A 89 0.05 -19.17 12.49
CA GLU A 89 0.40 -18.63 13.81
C GLU A 89 1.78 -17.96 13.78
N ILE A 90 2.12 -17.21 14.83
CA ILE A 90 3.40 -16.50 14.91
C ILE A 90 4.53 -17.54 14.91
N PRO A 91 5.43 -17.54 13.91
CA PRO A 91 6.51 -18.50 13.83
C PRO A 91 7.59 -18.22 14.88
N PRO A 92 8.45 -19.19 15.21
CA PRO A 92 9.46 -19.06 16.27
C PRO A 92 10.50 -17.96 16.04
N TRP A 93 10.73 -17.56 14.78
CA TRP A 93 11.67 -16.50 14.42
C TRP A 93 11.05 -15.09 14.50
N LEU A 94 9.73 -14.98 14.58
CA LEU A 94 9.07 -13.71 14.83
C LEU A 94 8.96 -13.47 16.34
N PRO A 95 9.03 -12.21 16.80
CA PRO A 95 8.79 -11.89 18.20
C PRO A 95 7.37 -12.23 18.63
N ASP A 96 7.19 -12.44 19.93
CA ASP A 96 5.87 -12.71 20.50
C ASP A 96 4.84 -11.63 20.18
N ALA A 97 3.56 -12.01 20.18
CA ALA A 97 2.43 -11.12 19.92
C ALA A 97 2.47 -9.82 20.76
N SER A 98 2.91 -9.91 22.02
CA SER A 98 3.03 -8.76 22.93
C SER A 98 4.04 -7.72 22.45
N VAL A 99 5.13 -8.18 21.83
CA VAL A 99 6.17 -7.33 21.25
C VAL A 99 5.64 -6.74 19.94
N LEU A 100 5.08 -7.58 19.07
CA LEU A 100 4.50 -7.16 17.77
C LEU A 100 3.39 -6.11 17.91
N ARG A 101 2.56 -6.18 18.96
CA ARG A 101 1.50 -5.18 19.24
C ARG A 101 2.02 -3.77 19.47
N LYS A 102 3.27 -3.61 19.89
CA LYS A 102 3.91 -2.29 20.07
C LYS A 102 4.48 -1.72 18.77
N PHE A 103 4.50 -2.52 17.70
CA PHE A 103 5.02 -2.14 16.38
C PHE A 103 3.88 -2.01 15.35
N VAL A 104 4.27 -1.91 14.08
CA VAL A 104 3.36 -2.05 12.94
C VAL A 104 2.68 -3.42 12.96
N ARG A 105 1.42 -3.47 12.56
CA ARG A 105 0.67 -4.73 12.45
C ARG A 105 1.22 -5.53 11.28
N ILE A 106 2.00 -6.56 11.57
CA ILE A 106 2.57 -7.46 10.56
C ILE A 106 1.50 -8.49 10.19
N HIS A 107 0.97 -8.41 8.97
CA HIS A 107 0.02 -9.39 8.44
C HIS A 107 0.74 -10.53 7.71
N TYR A 108 1.82 -10.18 7.02
CA TYR A 108 2.64 -11.11 6.26
C TYR A 108 4.10 -10.89 6.62
N ALA A 109 4.86 -11.98 6.77
CA ALA A 109 6.30 -11.91 6.88
C ALA A 109 6.93 -13.06 6.09
N LEU A 110 8.04 -12.77 5.43
CA LEU A 110 8.75 -13.70 4.57
C LEU A 110 10.16 -13.86 5.09
N LEU A 111 10.60 -15.10 5.24
CA LEU A 111 11.99 -15.43 5.53
C LEU A 111 12.63 -15.93 4.25
N LEU A 112 13.65 -15.20 3.80
CA LEU A 112 14.36 -15.45 2.55
C LEU A 112 15.73 -16.08 2.86
N ASP A 113 16.21 -16.94 1.96
CA ASP A 113 17.60 -17.38 1.97
C ASP A 113 18.54 -16.37 1.31
N GLU A 114 19.84 -16.67 1.31
CA GLU A 114 20.88 -15.84 0.67
C GLU A 114 20.66 -15.62 -0.83
N ASN A 115 19.94 -16.52 -1.49
CA ASN A 115 19.61 -16.41 -2.92
C ASN A 115 18.29 -15.65 -3.16
N GLY A 116 17.67 -15.11 -2.11
CA GLY A 116 16.37 -14.43 -2.19
C GLY A 116 15.17 -15.37 -2.36
N SER A 117 15.36 -16.68 -2.20
CA SER A 117 14.26 -17.65 -2.26
C SER A 117 13.50 -17.68 -0.95
N VAL A 118 12.17 -17.70 -1.02
CA VAL A 118 11.31 -17.79 0.17
C VAL A 118 11.45 -19.18 0.78
N ARG A 119 11.80 -19.23 2.07
CA ARG A 119 11.86 -20.48 2.87
C ARG A 119 10.66 -20.62 3.78
N GLU A 120 10.25 -19.51 4.40
CA GLU A 120 9.11 -19.49 5.31
C GLU A 120 8.21 -18.28 5.06
N LEU A 121 6.91 -18.49 5.19
CA LEU A 121 5.88 -17.49 5.02
C LEU A 121 4.97 -17.50 6.25
N TYR A 122 4.94 -16.39 6.98
CA TYR A 122 3.92 -16.10 7.97
C TYR A 122 2.74 -15.40 7.31
N ASN A 123 1.54 -15.90 7.57
CA ASN A 123 0.28 -15.28 7.20
C ASN A 123 -0.65 -15.19 8.41
N GLY A 124 -0.70 -14.01 9.04
CA GLY A 124 -1.53 -13.74 10.22
C GLY A 124 -3.00 -13.43 9.92
N ILE A 125 -3.43 -13.48 8.66
CA ILE A 125 -4.80 -13.21 8.22
C ILE A 125 -5.27 -14.36 7.33
N PRO A 126 -6.54 -14.80 7.39
CA PRO A 126 -7.09 -15.83 6.48
C PRO A 126 -7.23 -15.37 5.01
N ILE A 127 -6.46 -14.38 4.58
CA ILE A 127 -6.42 -13.87 3.21
C ILE A 127 -5.11 -14.33 2.59
N SER A 128 -5.19 -15.00 1.44
CA SER A 128 -4.00 -15.38 0.68
C SER A 128 -3.16 -14.14 0.39
N PRO A 129 -1.83 -14.19 0.59
CA PRO A 129 -0.98 -13.08 0.25
C PRO A 129 -1.13 -12.71 -1.24
N PRO A 130 -0.92 -11.44 -1.60
CA PRO A 130 -1.09 -11.00 -2.99
C PRO A 130 -0.16 -11.78 -3.93
N SER A 131 -0.67 -12.11 -5.13
CA SER A 131 0.01 -12.92 -6.15
C SER A 131 1.30 -12.31 -6.70
N SER A 132 1.58 -11.03 -6.38
CA SER A 132 2.81 -10.34 -6.72
C SER A 132 3.99 -10.67 -5.80
N LEU A 133 3.76 -11.37 -4.69
CA LEU A 133 4.84 -11.81 -3.81
C LEU A 133 5.60 -13.00 -4.45
N PRO A 134 6.93 -13.09 -4.28
CA PRO A 134 7.77 -14.09 -4.94
C PRO A 134 7.48 -15.55 -4.51
N ALA A 135 6.65 -15.76 -3.50
CA ALA A 135 6.12 -17.07 -3.17
C ALA A 135 5.00 -17.41 -4.16
N GLY A 136 5.35 -18.05 -5.29
CA GLY A 136 4.36 -18.62 -6.21
C GLY A 136 3.32 -19.42 -5.43
N PHE A 137 2.05 -19.05 -5.60
CA PHE A 137 0.89 -19.71 -4.98
C PHE A 137 0.50 -20.97 -5.73
#